data_AF-G0NRT7-F1
#
_entry.id   AF-G0NRT7-F1
#
_cell.length_a   1.000
_cell.length_b   1.000
_cell.length_c   1.000
_cell.angle_alpha   90.00
_cell.angle_beta   90.00
_cell.angle_gamma   90.00
#
_symmetry.space_group_name_H-M   'P 1'
#
loop_
_entity.id
_entity.type
_entity.pdbx_description
1 polymer ?
#
loop_
_entity_poly.entity_id
_entity_poly.type
_entity_poly.pdbx_seq_one_letter_code
_entity_poly.pdbx_strand_id
1 'polypeptide(L)'
;MSWNDQVAERSRLAESNGCRDLLEVPTGTDYHIRKLMEEYPQFLWKYSEGMTIPHYLMKIANQLEAEFCEENCVPIDLYPCEYFRIMEHSEPTELALQPKRFDRAQEQLSEKLQNFYADNAPDLVMPNKVLMPRIACAVFLQNKWYRGRLENVPTAGIWAYVYLVDFGLTRQVIKADVRFLPINFGHYPPMVVKATIRGKLLF
;
A
#
# COMPACT_ATOMS: atom_id res chain seq x y z
N MET A 1 -18.24 -41.02 -7.26
CA MET A 1 -17.15 -40.03 -7.32
C MET A 1 -16.71 -39.70 -5.91
N SER A 2 -15.43 -39.91 -5.60
CA SER A 2 -14.81 -39.52 -4.34
C SER A 2 -14.91 -38.01 -4.15
N TRP A 3 -14.84 -37.54 -2.90
CA TRP A 3 -14.81 -36.10 -2.58
C TRP A 3 -13.66 -35.39 -3.30
N ASN A 4 -12.51 -36.05 -3.42
CA ASN A 4 -11.37 -35.54 -4.19
C ASN A 4 -11.68 -35.41 -5.68
N ASP A 5 -12.46 -36.31 -6.26
CA ASP A 5 -12.85 -36.26 -7.67
C ASP A 5 -13.81 -35.09 -7.93
N GLN A 6 -14.70 -34.80 -6.97
CA GLN A 6 -15.63 -33.68 -7.05
C GLN A 6 -14.91 -32.33 -6.95
N VAL A 7 -13.88 -32.23 -6.10
CA VAL A 7 -13.06 -31.02 -5.96
C VAL A 7 -12.22 -30.79 -7.21
N ALA A 8 -11.59 -31.83 -7.75
CA ALA A 8 -10.79 -31.74 -8.96
C ALA A 8 -11.62 -31.33 -10.19
N GLU A 9 -12.84 -31.85 -10.31
CA GLU A 9 -13.76 -31.50 -11.39
C GLU A 9 -14.25 -30.04 -11.27
N ARG A 10 -14.54 -29.58 -10.05
CA ARG A 10 -14.90 -28.16 -9.80
C ARG A 10 -13.76 -27.19 -10.13
N SER A 11 -12.52 -27.56 -9.82
CA SER A 11 -11.34 -26.78 -10.21
C SER A 11 -11.18 -26.70 -11.72
N ARG A 12 -11.33 -27.83 -12.44
CA ARG A 12 -11.27 -27.87 -13.90
C ARG A 12 -12.37 -27.02 -14.56
N LEU A 13 -13.59 -27.08 -14.04
CA LEU A 13 -14.71 -26.28 -14.53
C LEU A 13 -14.50 -24.77 -14.26
N ALA A 14 -13.92 -24.41 -13.10
CA ALA A 14 -13.59 -23.03 -12.75
C ALA A 14 -12.47 -22.44 -13.62
N GLU A 15 -11.49 -23.24 -14.04
CA GLU A 15 -10.45 -22.82 -15.00
C GLU A 15 -11.01 -22.55 -16.41
N SER A 16 -12.12 -23.19 -16.78
CA SER A 16 -12.74 -23.06 -18.10
C SER A 16 -13.79 -21.94 -18.22
N ASN A 17 -14.19 -21.31 -17.11
CA ASN A 17 -15.24 -20.28 -17.12
C ASN A 17 -14.68 -18.89 -17.44
N GLY A 18 -15.02 -18.38 -18.63
CA GLY A 18 -14.66 -17.04 -19.13
C GLY A 18 -15.30 -15.86 -18.38
N CYS A 19 -16.20 -16.12 -17.43
CA CYS A 19 -16.63 -15.16 -16.41
C CYS A 19 -15.98 -15.53 -15.08
N ARG A 20 -14.93 -14.80 -14.69
CA ARG A 20 -14.52 -14.72 -13.29
C ARG A 20 -15.57 -13.91 -12.52
N ASP A 21 -16.76 -14.47 -12.35
CA ASP A 21 -17.65 -13.99 -11.31
C ASP A 21 -16.89 -14.18 -9.99
N LEU A 22 -16.61 -13.08 -9.30
CA LEU A 22 -15.96 -13.07 -7.99
C LEU A 22 -16.86 -13.86 -7.04
N LEU A 23 -16.63 -15.18 -6.92
CA LEU A 23 -17.29 -16.01 -5.93
C LEU A 23 -17.01 -15.39 -4.57
N GLU A 24 -18.05 -14.84 -3.95
CA GLU A 24 -17.94 -14.28 -2.61
C GLU A 24 -17.71 -15.43 -1.64
N VAL A 25 -16.51 -15.45 -1.05
CA VAL A 25 -16.16 -16.42 0.00
C VAL A 25 -16.39 -15.71 1.33
N PRO A 26 -17.46 -16.03 2.11
CA PRO A 26 -17.80 -15.30 3.33
C PRO A 26 -16.71 -15.34 4.42
N THR A 27 -15.75 -16.25 4.29
CA THR A 27 -14.60 -16.38 5.19
C THR A 27 -13.33 -15.71 4.66
N GLY A 28 -13.32 -15.24 3.41
CA GLY A 28 -12.15 -14.65 2.77
C GLY A 28 -11.86 -13.23 3.26
N THR A 29 -10.58 -12.84 3.24
CA THR A 29 -10.16 -11.47 3.59
C THR A 29 -10.87 -10.42 2.73
N ASP A 30 -11.04 -10.68 1.43
CA ASP A 30 -11.69 -9.73 0.51
C ASP A 30 -13.19 -9.54 0.79
N TYR A 31 -13.87 -10.56 1.33
CA TYR A 31 -15.25 -10.43 1.77
C TYR A 31 -15.34 -9.59 3.04
N HIS A 32 -14.47 -9.86 4.02
CA HIS A 32 -14.41 -9.09 5.27
C HIS A 32 -14.04 -7.64 5.02
N ILE A 33 -13.07 -7.37 4.14
CA ILE A 33 -12.74 -6.02 3.69
C ILE A 33 -14.00 -5.36 3.14
N ARG A 34 -14.70 -5.98 2.17
CA ARG A 34 -15.94 -5.43 1.61
C ARG A 34 -17.02 -5.15 2.67
N LYS A 35 -17.21 -6.02 3.66
CA LYS A 35 -18.17 -5.77 4.75
C LYS A 35 -17.74 -4.61 5.64
N LEU A 36 -16.45 -4.49 5.96
CA LEU A 36 -15.92 -3.31 6.65
C LEU A 36 -16.07 -2.04 5.80
N MET A 37 -16.01 -2.16 4.47
CA MET A 37 -16.25 -1.05 3.56
C MET A 37 -17.69 -0.53 3.63
N GLU A 38 -18.66 -1.43 3.77
CA GLU A 38 -20.07 -1.09 3.97
C GLU A 38 -20.33 -0.51 5.38
N GLU A 39 -19.69 -1.07 6.40
CA GLU A 39 -19.91 -0.69 7.81
C GLU A 39 -19.20 0.63 8.20
N TYR A 40 -18.02 0.88 7.64
CA TYR A 40 -17.15 2.00 8.00
C TYR A 40 -16.67 2.83 6.79
N PRO A 41 -17.58 3.35 5.94
CA PRO A 41 -17.21 4.08 4.73
C PRO A 41 -16.36 5.35 5.01
N GLN A 42 -16.50 5.96 6.19
CA GLN A 42 -15.73 7.13 6.63
C GLN A 42 -14.25 6.85 6.93
N PHE A 43 -13.87 5.57 7.06
CA PHE A 43 -12.50 5.13 7.29
C PHE A 43 -11.91 4.42 6.07
N LEU A 44 -12.62 4.49 4.94
CA LEU A 44 -12.29 3.75 3.74
C LEU A 44 -11.23 4.45 2.90
N TRP A 45 -10.24 3.66 2.45
CA TRP A 45 -9.30 4.05 1.41
C TRP A 45 -9.78 3.58 0.04
N LYS A 46 -9.97 4.54 -0.87
CA LYS A 46 -9.54 4.38 -2.25
C LYS A 46 -8.49 5.46 -2.43
N TYR A 47 -7.26 5.10 -2.81
CA TYR A 47 -6.43 6.13 -3.43
C TYR A 47 -7.29 6.64 -4.58
N SER A 48 -7.59 7.94 -4.61
CA SER A 48 -7.98 8.51 -5.89
C SER A 48 -6.87 8.06 -6.82
N GLU A 49 -7.18 7.29 -7.86
CA GLU A 49 -6.28 7.02 -8.98
C GLU A 49 -6.03 8.33 -9.75
N GLY A 50 -5.90 9.46 -9.05
CA GLY A 50 -5.19 10.60 -9.55
C GLY A 50 -3.80 10.08 -9.78
N MET A 51 -3.49 9.89 -11.06
CA MET A 51 -2.15 9.66 -11.61
C MET A 51 -1.16 10.32 -10.67
N THR A 52 -0.58 9.56 -9.75
CA THR A 52 0.46 10.14 -8.91
C THR A 52 1.50 10.57 -9.90
N ILE A 53 2.04 11.77 -9.78
CA ILE A 53 2.98 12.23 -10.81
C ILE A 53 4.17 11.24 -10.98
N PRO A 54 4.60 10.46 -9.96
CA PRO A 54 5.49 9.33 -10.21
C PRO A 54 4.93 8.25 -11.15
N HIS A 55 3.65 7.92 -11.08
CA HIS A 55 2.99 7.05 -12.05
C HIS A 55 2.95 7.69 -13.46
N TYR A 56 2.71 9.00 -13.57
CA TYR A 56 2.80 9.71 -14.85
C TYR A 56 4.22 9.68 -15.44
N LEU A 57 5.23 9.93 -14.62
CA LEU A 57 6.63 9.87 -15.02
C LEU A 57 7.05 8.44 -15.39
N MET A 58 6.60 7.44 -14.64
CA MET A 58 6.81 6.03 -14.97
C MET A 58 6.13 5.67 -16.29
N LYS A 59 4.95 6.22 -16.56
CA LYS A 59 4.25 6.03 -17.83
C LYS A 59 5.02 6.64 -19.00
N ILE A 60 5.61 7.83 -18.83
CA ILE A 60 6.51 8.44 -19.83
C ILE A 60 7.74 7.56 -20.04
N ALA A 61 8.39 7.13 -18.95
CA ALA A 61 9.57 6.26 -19.04
C ALA A 61 9.26 4.95 -19.77
N ASN A 62 8.16 4.28 -19.42
CA ASN A 62 7.71 3.05 -20.08
C ASN A 62 7.38 3.28 -21.57
N GLN A 63 6.78 4.42 -21.90
CA GLN A 63 6.49 4.78 -23.29
C GLN A 63 7.78 4.98 -24.09
N LEU A 64 8.75 5.71 -23.54
CA LEU A 64 10.07 5.87 -24.16
C LEU A 64 10.78 4.52 -24.30
N GLU A 65 10.75 3.66 -23.29
CA GLU A 65 11.35 2.32 -23.40
C GLU A 65 10.69 1.46 -24.50
N ALA A 66 9.38 1.57 -24.69
CA ALA A 66 8.68 0.88 -25.76
C ALA A 66 9.00 1.45 -27.16
N GLU A 67 9.07 2.78 -27.29
CA GLU A 67 9.36 3.47 -28.55
C GLU A 67 10.80 3.22 -29.02
N PHE A 68 11.74 3.11 -28.09
CA PHE A 68 13.16 2.88 -28.34
C PHE A 68 13.59 1.42 -28.11
N CYS A 69 12.66 0.47 -28.12
CA CYS A 69 12.93 -0.95 -27.81
C CYS A 69 14.01 -1.60 -28.69
N GLU A 70 14.21 -1.10 -29.92
CA GLU A 70 15.24 -1.59 -30.85
C GLU A 70 16.58 -0.85 -30.73
N GLU A 71 16.59 0.34 -30.11
CA GLU A 71 17.81 1.11 -29.86
C GLU A 71 18.35 0.76 -28.47
N ASN A 72 19.59 0.26 -28.39
CA ASN A 72 20.21 -0.17 -27.13
C ASN A 72 20.37 0.94 -26.07
N CYS A 73 19.94 2.18 -26.33
CA CYS A 73 20.02 3.29 -25.40
C CYS A 73 18.98 4.38 -25.73
N VAL A 74 18.02 4.61 -24.82
CA VAL A 74 17.15 5.79 -24.88
C VAL A 74 17.96 7.04 -24.51
N PRO A 75 17.94 8.12 -25.30
CA PRO A 75 18.59 9.38 -24.94
C PRO A 75 18.14 9.88 -23.55
N ILE A 76 19.12 10.14 -22.66
CA ILE A 76 18.86 10.44 -21.23
C ILE A 76 18.06 11.73 -21.05
N ASP A 77 18.24 12.68 -21.96
CA ASP A 77 17.56 13.97 -22.01
C ASP A 77 16.06 13.89 -22.32
N LEU A 78 15.58 12.76 -22.86
CA LEU A 78 14.16 12.52 -23.08
C LEU A 78 13.44 12.05 -21.80
N TYR A 79 14.17 11.49 -20.84
CA TYR A 79 13.54 11.11 -19.58
C TYR A 79 13.19 12.34 -18.76
N PRO A 80 12.02 12.36 -18.12
CA PRO A 80 11.67 13.46 -17.26
C PRO A 80 12.57 13.46 -16.03
N CYS A 81 13.33 14.54 -15.85
CA CYS A 81 14.22 14.72 -14.70
C CYS A 81 13.42 15.15 -13.47
N GLU A 82 13.38 14.28 -12.45
CA GLU A 82 12.86 14.60 -11.13
C GLU A 82 13.88 14.24 -10.04
N TYR A 83 13.98 15.09 -9.01
CA TYR A 83 14.81 14.81 -7.84
C TYR A 83 14.04 13.96 -6.84
N PHE A 84 14.67 12.90 -6.38
CA PHE A 84 14.13 12.04 -5.34
C PHE A 84 15.00 12.06 -4.09
N ARG A 85 14.35 11.98 -2.93
CA ARG A 85 14.96 11.66 -1.65
C ARG A 85 14.87 10.15 -1.44
N ILE A 86 15.99 9.53 -1.09
CA ILE A 86 16.00 8.12 -0.67
C ILE A 86 15.46 8.07 0.76
N MET A 87 14.34 7.39 0.94
CA MET A 87 13.64 7.27 2.24
C MET A 87 14.02 5.99 2.98
N GLU A 88 14.19 4.89 2.25
CA GLU A 88 14.59 3.60 2.77
C GLU A 88 15.44 2.88 1.71
N HIS A 89 16.50 2.21 2.16
CA HIS A 89 17.47 1.52 1.30
C HIS A 89 18.06 0.29 2.01
N SER A 90 17.29 -0.34 2.90
CA SER A 90 17.77 -1.49 3.68
C SER A 90 18.23 -2.63 2.77
N GLU A 91 17.60 -2.76 1.60
CA GLU A 91 18.01 -3.69 0.56
C GLU A 91 18.87 -2.98 -0.50
N PRO A 92 19.97 -3.59 -0.96
CA PRO A 92 20.89 -2.96 -1.91
C PRO A 92 20.25 -2.69 -3.28
N THR A 93 19.12 -3.34 -3.58
CA THR A 93 18.44 -3.22 -4.88
C THR A 93 17.02 -2.70 -4.81
N GLU A 94 16.44 -2.56 -3.61
CA GLU A 94 15.11 -2.00 -3.43
C GLU A 94 15.21 -0.69 -2.66
N LEU A 95 14.69 0.37 -3.28
CA LEU A 95 14.70 1.71 -2.73
C LEU A 95 13.27 2.20 -2.55
N ALA A 96 13.05 2.92 -1.46
CA ALA A 96 11.90 3.78 -1.28
C ALA A 96 12.30 5.21 -1.65
N LEU A 97 11.64 5.79 -2.65
CA LEU A 97 11.96 7.10 -3.19
C LEU A 97 10.79 8.06 -2.98
N GLN A 98 11.07 9.24 -2.42
CA GLN A 98 10.13 10.34 -2.32
C GLN A 98 10.48 11.43 -3.35
N PRO A 99 9.57 11.83 -4.24
CA PRO A 99 9.76 13.00 -5.08
C PRO A 99 9.97 14.26 -4.23
N LYS A 100 11.01 15.05 -4.50
CA LYS A 100 11.37 16.24 -3.69
C LYS A 100 10.24 17.27 -3.57
N ARG A 101 9.38 17.37 -4.59
CA ARG A 101 8.19 18.26 -4.53
C ARG A 101 7.18 17.87 -3.43
N PHE A 102 7.24 16.65 -2.91
CA PHE A 102 6.37 16.19 -1.83
C PHE A 102 6.90 16.54 -0.45
N ASP A 103 8.10 17.12 -0.31
CA ASP A 103 8.68 17.51 0.99
C ASP A 103 7.69 18.34 1.82
N ARG A 104 7.22 19.46 1.27
CA ARG A 104 6.26 20.35 1.94
C ARG A 104 4.91 19.67 2.21
N ALA A 105 4.44 18.85 1.28
CA ALA A 105 3.16 18.16 1.41
C ALA A 105 3.22 17.08 2.51
N GLN A 106 4.33 16.36 2.61
CA GLN A 106 4.57 15.37 3.66
C GLN A 106 4.69 16.05 5.02
N GLU A 107 5.43 17.15 5.13
CA GLU A 107 5.55 17.92 6.37
C GLU A 107 4.18 18.39 6.87
N GLN A 108 3.40 19.05 5.99
CA GLN A 108 2.05 19.53 6.32
C GLN A 108 1.10 18.38 6.67
N LEU A 109 1.18 17.26 5.96
CA LEU A 109 0.34 16.09 6.24
C LEU A 109 0.70 15.46 7.58
N SER A 110 2.00 15.36 7.89
CA SER A 110 2.50 14.85 9.16
C SER A 110 2.03 15.71 10.33
N GLU A 111 2.13 17.04 10.20
CA GLU A 111 1.66 17.99 11.22
C GLU A 111 0.14 17.87 11.45
N LYS A 112 -0.64 17.87 10.37
CA LYS A 112 -2.11 17.66 10.47
C LYS A 112 -2.45 16.33 11.14
N LEU A 113 -1.70 15.27 10.83
CA LEU A 113 -1.90 13.96 11.42
C LEU A 113 -1.60 13.98 12.92
N GLN A 114 -0.47 14.58 13.34
CA GLN A 114 -0.13 14.70 14.76
C GLN A 114 -1.21 15.47 15.53
N ASN A 115 -1.60 16.64 15.03
CA ASN A 115 -2.58 17.50 15.69
C ASN A 115 -3.94 16.80 15.82
N PHE A 116 -4.37 16.08 14.79
CA PHE A 116 -5.63 15.36 14.83
C PHE A 116 -5.64 14.24 15.89
N TYR A 117 -4.58 13.42 15.95
CA TYR A 117 -4.52 12.32 16.91
C TYR A 117 -4.14 12.74 18.33
N ALA A 118 -3.67 13.97 18.56
CA ALA A 118 -3.46 14.49 19.91
C ALA A 118 -4.75 14.42 20.74
N ASP A 119 -5.89 14.75 20.13
CA ASP A 119 -7.19 14.81 20.82
C ASP A 119 -8.09 13.62 20.50
N ASN A 120 -8.01 13.05 19.29
CA ASN A 120 -8.99 12.07 18.79
C ASN A 120 -8.53 10.60 18.88
N ALA A 121 -7.32 10.33 19.37
CA ALA A 121 -6.78 8.97 19.38
C ALA A 121 -7.60 7.93 20.18
N PRO A 122 -8.19 8.25 21.35
CA PRO A 122 -8.97 7.27 22.11
C PRO A 122 -10.22 6.75 21.37
N ASP A 123 -10.84 7.60 20.55
CA ASP A 123 -12.11 7.29 19.86
C ASP A 123 -11.92 6.47 18.57
N LEU A 124 -10.67 6.36 18.09
CA LEU A 124 -10.32 5.74 16.82
C LEU A 124 -9.69 4.36 16.97
N VAL A 125 -9.84 3.72 18.13
CA VAL A 125 -9.30 2.38 18.39
C VAL A 125 -9.88 1.38 17.40
N MET A 126 -9.00 0.63 16.75
CA MET A 126 -9.41 -0.43 15.82
C MET A 126 -9.58 -1.76 16.59
N PRO A 127 -10.77 -2.38 16.58
CA PRO A 127 -10.97 -3.67 17.24
C PRO A 127 -10.13 -4.77 16.58
N ASN A 128 -9.68 -5.76 17.36
CA ASN A 128 -8.86 -6.87 16.85
C ASN A 128 -9.50 -7.64 15.67
N LYS A 129 -10.83 -7.74 15.62
CA LYS A 129 -11.57 -8.38 14.52
C LYS A 129 -11.43 -7.65 13.17
N VAL A 130 -11.06 -6.36 13.22
CA VAL A 130 -10.91 -5.48 12.06
C VAL A 130 -9.45 -5.36 11.61
N LEU A 131 -8.50 -5.75 12.47
CA LEU A 131 -7.08 -5.78 12.15
C LEU A 131 -6.80 -6.93 11.16
N MET A 132 -6.82 -6.62 9.87
CA MET A 132 -6.51 -7.58 8.80
C MET A 132 -5.57 -6.96 7.77
N PRO A 133 -4.84 -7.78 7.01
CA PRO A 133 -3.98 -7.30 5.94
C PRO A 133 -4.70 -6.35 4.98
N ARG A 134 -3.95 -5.41 4.41
CA ARG A 134 -4.39 -4.37 3.46
C ARG A 134 -5.26 -3.25 4.04
N ILE A 135 -5.68 -3.34 5.29
CA ILE A 135 -6.43 -2.25 5.93
C ILE A 135 -5.54 -1.05 6.19
N ALA A 136 -6.09 0.12 5.85
CA ALA A 136 -5.60 1.44 6.16
C ALA A 136 -5.59 1.69 7.66
N CYS A 137 -4.51 2.25 8.19
CA CYS A 137 -4.47 2.64 9.60
C CYS A 137 -3.59 3.86 9.84
N ALA A 138 -3.78 4.47 11.00
CA ALA A 138 -2.73 5.24 11.64
C ALA A 138 -2.04 4.36 12.68
N VAL A 139 -0.75 4.57 12.88
CA VAL A 139 0.02 3.85 13.88
C VAL A 139 0.86 4.82 14.70
N PHE A 140 0.82 4.66 16.02
CA PHE A 140 1.69 5.39 16.92
C PHE A 140 3.02 4.66 17.08
N LEU A 141 4.11 5.34 16.77
CA LEU A 141 5.46 4.79 16.81
C LEU A 141 6.43 5.91 17.19
N GLN A 142 7.38 5.67 18.10
CA GLN A 142 8.42 6.65 18.45
C GLN A 142 7.85 8.06 18.75
N ASN A 143 6.77 8.11 19.53
CA ASN A 143 6.05 9.33 19.92
C ASN A 143 5.43 10.13 18.75
N LYS A 144 5.18 9.50 17.60
CA LYS A 144 4.55 10.14 16.44
C LYS A 144 3.55 9.21 15.78
N TRP A 145 2.54 9.81 15.16
CA TRP A 145 1.56 9.13 14.32
C TRP A 145 2.06 9.03 12.89
N TYR A 146 1.84 7.88 12.27
CA TYR A 146 2.18 7.60 10.88
C TYR A 146 1.00 7.02 10.13
N ARG A 147 0.87 7.33 8.84
CA ARG A 147 -0.05 6.60 7.96
C ARG A 147 0.55 5.25 7.63
N GLY A 148 -0.29 4.22 7.73
CA GLY A 148 0.13 2.84 7.59
C GLY A 148 -0.87 1.98 6.84
N ARG A 149 -0.39 0.84 6.36
CA ARG A 149 -1.21 -0.25 5.84
C ARG A 149 -0.81 -1.53 6.57
N LEU A 150 -1.77 -2.24 7.14
CA LEU A 150 -1.52 -3.53 7.77
C LEU A 150 -1.04 -4.54 6.71
N GLU A 151 0.03 -5.27 7.00
CA GLU A 151 0.57 -6.30 6.08
C GLU A 151 0.37 -7.71 6.62
N ASN A 152 0.89 -7.97 7.82
CA ASN A 152 0.73 -9.24 8.50
C ASN A 152 0.14 -8.99 9.88
N VAL A 153 -1.01 -9.59 10.15
CA VAL A 153 -1.68 -9.52 11.45
C VAL A 153 -1.84 -10.95 11.97
N PRO A 154 -0.90 -11.43 12.80
CA PRO A 154 -1.04 -12.73 13.45
C PRO A 154 -2.35 -12.82 14.25
N THR A 155 -3.08 -13.92 14.12
CA THR A 155 -4.34 -14.15 14.86
C THR A 155 -4.11 -14.14 16.36
N ALA A 156 -3.01 -14.74 16.81
CA ALA A 156 -2.59 -14.75 18.21
C ALA A 156 -1.54 -13.66 18.50
N GLY A 157 -1.56 -13.12 19.71
CA GLY A 157 -0.57 -12.17 20.20
C GLY A 157 -0.92 -10.70 19.97
N ILE A 158 -0.03 -9.83 20.47
CA ILE A 158 -0.23 -8.37 20.54
C ILE A 158 0.42 -7.61 19.39
N TRP A 159 1.14 -8.29 18.50
CA TRP A 159 1.95 -7.65 17.45
C TRP A 159 1.25 -7.66 16.10
N ALA A 160 1.54 -6.66 15.28
CA ALA A 160 1.18 -6.59 13.87
C ALA A 160 2.33 -5.95 13.07
N TYR A 161 2.35 -6.20 11.77
CA TYR A 161 3.26 -5.53 10.83
C TYR A 161 2.50 -4.47 10.04
N VAL A 162 3.00 -3.24 10.09
CA VAL A 162 2.44 -2.09 9.39
C VAL A 162 3.47 -1.54 8.42
N TYR A 163 3.08 -1.43 7.15
CA TYR A 163 3.83 -0.72 6.13
C TYR A 163 3.56 0.78 6.23
N LEU A 164 4.58 1.57 6.51
CA LEU A 164 4.51 3.02 6.59
C LEU A 164 4.49 3.59 5.17
N VAL A 165 3.30 3.91 4.67
CA VAL A 165 3.06 4.24 3.26
C VAL A 165 3.82 5.49 2.78
N ASP A 166 4.19 6.39 3.69
CA ASP A 166 4.91 7.63 3.39
C ASP A 166 6.44 7.51 3.52
N PHE A 167 6.92 6.35 3.94
CA PHE A 167 8.35 6.08 4.18
C PHE A 167 8.85 4.87 3.40
N GLY A 168 7.94 3.98 3.01
CA GLY A 168 8.27 2.84 2.17
C GLY A 168 8.80 1.62 2.91
N LEU A 169 8.64 1.56 4.23
CA LEU A 169 9.23 0.54 5.09
C LEU A 169 8.19 -0.10 6.02
N THR A 170 8.41 -1.35 6.42
CA THR A 170 7.53 -2.08 7.34
C THR A 170 8.08 -2.05 8.75
N ARG A 171 7.21 -1.83 9.74
CA ARG A 171 7.53 -1.88 11.17
C ARG A 171 6.66 -2.89 11.90
N GLN A 172 7.27 -3.59 12.84
CA GLN A 172 6.54 -4.34 13.85
C GLN A 172 6.03 -3.38 14.91
N VAL A 173 4.74 -3.45 15.20
CA VAL A 173 4.03 -2.54 16.12
C VAL A 173 3.07 -3.32 17.01
N ILE A 174 2.66 -2.72 18.12
CA ILE A 174 1.66 -3.30 19.00
C ILE A 174 0.27 -2.97 18.41
N LYS A 175 -0.65 -3.95 18.39
CA LYS A 175 -2.03 -3.79 17.91
C LYS A 175 -2.75 -2.64 18.63
N ALA A 176 -2.43 -2.42 19.90
CA ALA A 176 -2.97 -1.34 20.73
C ALA A 176 -2.54 0.07 20.28
N ASP A 177 -1.52 0.20 19.44
CA ASP A 177 -1.04 1.48 18.87
C ASP A 177 -1.65 1.77 17.49
N VAL A 178 -2.48 0.87 16.97
CA VAL A 178 -3.13 1.00 15.66
C VAL A 178 -4.49 1.68 15.83
N ARG A 179 -4.79 2.65 14.96
CA ARG A 179 -6.05 3.40 14.92
C ARG A 179 -6.66 3.39 13.53
N PHE A 180 -7.98 3.55 13.45
CA PHE A 180 -8.65 3.91 12.20
C PHE A 180 -8.06 5.20 11.65
N LEU A 181 -7.79 5.23 10.35
CA LEU A 181 -7.37 6.45 9.67
C LEU A 181 -8.58 7.14 9.02
N PRO A 182 -8.88 8.40 9.37
CA PRO A 182 -9.97 9.16 8.74
C PRO A 182 -9.75 9.34 7.23
N ILE A 183 -10.84 9.35 6.47
CA ILE A 183 -10.83 9.55 5.01
C ILE A 183 -10.10 10.83 4.56
N ASN A 184 -10.12 11.89 5.37
CA ASN A 184 -9.40 13.15 5.10
C ASN A 184 -7.88 12.95 4.95
N PHE A 185 -7.31 11.97 5.65
CA PHE A 185 -5.90 11.59 5.52
C PHE A 185 -5.67 10.52 4.45
N GLY A 186 -6.73 9.80 4.04
CA GLY A 186 -6.71 8.82 2.96
C GLY A 186 -6.74 9.42 1.56
N HIS A 187 -7.23 10.65 1.41
CA HIS A 187 -7.24 11.39 0.12
C HIS A 187 -5.84 11.68 -0.43
N TYR A 188 -4.83 11.75 0.43
CA TYR A 188 -3.45 11.96 0.00
C TYR A 188 -2.85 10.62 -0.50
N PRO A 189 -2.22 10.58 -1.68
CA PRO A 189 -1.52 9.38 -2.13
C PRO A 189 -0.35 9.03 -1.19
N PRO A 190 0.19 7.81 -1.26
CA PRO A 190 1.47 7.49 -0.61
C PRO A 190 2.54 8.45 -1.11
N MET A 191 3.35 9.01 -0.20
CA MET A 191 4.38 9.98 -0.57
C MET A 191 5.66 9.35 -1.12
N VAL A 192 5.72 8.02 -1.15
CA VAL A 192 6.88 7.23 -1.55
C VAL A 192 6.52 6.22 -2.62
N VAL A 193 7.47 5.97 -3.51
CA VAL A 193 7.42 4.96 -4.56
C VAL A 193 8.50 3.92 -4.28
N LYS A 194 8.15 2.63 -4.43
CA LYS A 194 9.15 1.56 -4.44
C LYS A 194 9.80 1.50 -5.83
N ALA A 195 11.12 1.46 -5.86
CA ALA A 195 11.91 1.36 -7.07
C ALA A 195 12.97 0.26 -6.94
N THR A 196 13.35 -0.31 -8.08
CA THR A 196 14.42 -1.31 -8.17
C THR A 196 15.52 -0.78 -9.07
N ILE A 197 16.77 -0.99 -8.69
CA ILE A 197 17.93 -0.57 -9.50
C ILE A 197 18.07 -1.51 -10.71
N ARG A 198 18.04 -0.95 -11.92
CA ARG A 198 18.25 -1.68 -13.20
C ARG A 198 19.73 -2.05 -13.36
N GLY A 199 20.01 -3.23 -13.94
CA GLY A 199 21.37 -3.70 -14.21
C GLY A 199 21.98 -4.63 -13.15
N LYS A 200 21.13 -5.29 -12.34
CA LYS A 200 21.55 -6.22 -11.29
C LYS A 200 22.26 -7.46 -11.87
N LEU A 201 23.51 -7.68 -11.49
CA LEU A 201 24.13 -9.00 -11.48
C LEU A 201 23.91 -9.59 -10.08
N LEU A 202 23.02 -10.57 -9.98
CA LEU A 202 22.90 -11.41 -8.79
C LEU A 202 24.08 -12.37 -8.79
N PHE A 203 24.99 -12.22 -7.83
CA PHE A 203 26.05 -13.19 -7.56
C PHE A 203 25.54 -14.28 -6.62
#